data_AF-A9YPE7-F1
#
_entry.id   AF-A9YPE7-F1
#
_cell.length_a   1.000
_cell.length_b   1.000
_cell.length_c   1.000
_cell.angle_alpha   90.00
_cell.angle_beta   90.00
_cell.angle_gamma   90.00
#
_symmetry.space_group_name_H-M   'P 1'
#
loop_
_entity.id
_entity.type
_entity.pdbx_description
1 polymer ?
#
loop_
_entity_poly.entity_id
_entity_poly.type
_entity_poly.pdbx_seq_one_letter_code
_entity_poly.pdbx_strand_id
1 'polypeptide(L)'
;YRYTGAEERKELVYTYPRVAPYKRYEFEEVDKGYEDDEKWVIPSKKKLYVVTIISQSSIDGYTTTPSWIQRAASDNTVRLNAGILAATQEFLRTLGYQAMAGHERNAIGPVPTFAALSGLGELCRNTQVLTPDYGLMIRAVRLITDLPLAPTKPIDAGIWRFCHDCAKCSEACVSQAIPHDKEPSWDVPGGWNNPGKKVWYVNAVKCQSTREMLTRDCGLCMTACVYTKKDYAGIHKIVKSTISTTGLFNGFFKNMDDQFGYGTEFGPDHNPLQGDFNEGAEDFWVKNMPQFGVNSMIGLKNR
;
A
#
# COMPACT_ATOMS: atom_id res chain seq x y z
N TYR A 1 -3.91 -15.44 -5.44
CA TYR A 1 -2.85 -16.17 -4.72
C TYR A 1 -3.15 -17.66 -4.76
N ARG A 2 -2.13 -18.54 -4.67
CA ARG A 2 -2.32 -20.01 -4.64
C ARG A 2 -2.41 -20.62 -3.24
N TYR A 3 -2.34 -19.82 -2.16
CA TYR A 3 -2.35 -20.31 -0.78
C TYR A 3 -3.76 -20.71 -0.33
N THR A 4 -4.08 -22.00 -0.41
CA THR A 4 -5.36 -22.61 -0.02
C THR A 4 -5.27 -23.33 1.33
N GLY A 5 -4.09 -23.83 1.72
CA GLY A 5 -3.83 -24.53 2.97
C GLY A 5 -3.36 -23.65 4.15
N ALA A 6 -3.38 -24.19 5.37
CA ALA A 6 -2.84 -23.51 6.56
C ALA A 6 -1.32 -23.38 6.53
N GLU A 7 -0.61 -24.43 6.10
CA GLU A 7 0.85 -24.42 5.93
C GLU A 7 1.28 -23.44 4.83
N GLU A 8 0.57 -23.42 3.71
CA GLU A 8 0.78 -22.47 2.62
C GLU A 8 0.62 -21.00 3.08
N ARG A 9 -0.22 -20.72 4.08
CA ARG A 9 -0.37 -19.37 4.65
C ARG A 9 0.82 -18.94 5.51
N LYS A 10 1.62 -19.87 6.05
CA LYS A 10 2.87 -19.53 6.77
C LYS A 10 3.90 -18.93 5.81
N GLU A 11 3.86 -19.29 4.52
CA GLU A 11 4.73 -18.72 3.48
C GLU A 11 4.45 -17.23 3.20
N LEU A 12 3.36 -16.67 3.74
CA LEU A 12 3.10 -15.23 3.68
C LEU A 12 3.93 -14.44 4.70
N VAL A 13 4.47 -15.10 5.71
CA VAL A 13 5.40 -14.50 6.66
C VAL A 13 6.80 -14.46 6.04
N TYR A 14 7.51 -13.35 6.19
CA TYR A 14 8.88 -13.27 5.71
C TYR A 14 9.77 -14.24 6.47
N THR A 15 10.76 -14.83 5.79
CA THR A 15 11.81 -15.61 6.46
C THR A 15 12.72 -14.72 7.31
N TYR A 16 13.02 -13.52 6.81
CA TYR A 16 13.87 -12.54 7.46
C TYR A 16 13.18 -11.17 7.50
N PRO A 17 13.27 -10.42 8.60
CA PRO A 17 12.78 -9.05 8.63
C PRO A 17 13.65 -8.15 7.75
N ARG A 18 13.08 -7.03 7.30
CA ARG A 18 13.81 -6.01 6.53
C ARG A 18 14.82 -5.23 7.39
N VAL A 19 14.70 -5.30 8.71
CA VAL A 19 15.49 -4.51 9.65
C VAL A 19 16.31 -5.39 10.57
N ALA A 20 17.42 -4.86 11.06
CA ALA A 20 18.21 -5.48 12.11
C ALA A 20 17.30 -5.86 13.31
N PRO A 21 17.56 -6.98 14.00
CA PRO A 21 18.78 -7.80 13.93
C PRO A 21 18.82 -8.86 12.81
N TYR A 22 17.87 -8.88 11.86
CA TYR A 22 17.81 -9.90 10.79
C TYR A 22 17.72 -11.35 11.28
N LYS A 23 17.24 -11.57 12.51
CA LYS A 23 16.89 -12.89 13.03
C LYS A 23 15.75 -13.50 12.22
N ARG A 24 15.75 -14.83 12.08
CA ARG A 24 14.74 -15.53 11.26
C ARG A 24 13.40 -15.57 11.95
N TYR A 25 12.31 -15.44 11.19
CA TYR A 25 10.99 -15.84 11.70
C TYR A 25 10.82 -17.34 11.55
N GLU A 26 10.47 -18.02 12.65
CA GLU A 26 10.22 -19.46 12.66
C GLU A 26 8.90 -19.78 13.35
N PHE A 27 8.21 -20.81 12.87
CA PHE A 27 6.99 -21.30 13.51
C PHE A 27 7.34 -22.53 14.35
N GLU A 28 6.99 -22.51 15.63
CA GLU A 28 7.22 -23.63 16.54
C GLU A 28 5.96 -23.99 17.32
N GLU A 29 5.84 -25.27 17.66
CA GLU A 29 4.76 -25.82 18.51
C GLU A 29 4.96 -25.43 19.98
N VAL A 30 4.84 -24.13 20.26
CA VAL A 30 4.90 -23.51 21.59
C VAL A 30 3.65 -22.69 21.88
N ASP A 31 3.37 -22.43 23.16
CA ASP A 31 2.17 -21.69 23.58
C ASP A 31 2.31 -20.17 23.42
N LYS A 32 3.54 -19.66 23.56
CA LYS A 32 3.87 -18.25 23.46
C LYS A 32 5.03 -18.02 22.50
N GLY A 33 4.93 -16.96 21.70
CA GLY A 33 6.05 -16.47 20.91
C GLY A 33 7.18 -15.96 21.80
N TYR A 34 8.40 -16.09 21.32
CA TYR A 34 9.59 -15.65 22.04
C TYR A 34 10.68 -15.21 21.05
N GLU A 35 11.73 -14.59 21.59
CA GLU A 35 12.93 -14.21 20.86
C GLU A 35 14.13 -14.82 21.58
N ASP A 36 15.07 -15.38 20.82
CA ASP A 36 16.41 -15.73 21.28
C ASP A 36 17.46 -15.03 20.40
N ASP A 37 18.75 -15.34 20.54
CA ASP A 37 19.83 -14.69 19.79
C ASP A 37 19.80 -14.95 18.27
N GLU A 38 19.09 -15.97 17.81
CA GLU A 38 19.10 -16.43 16.41
C GLU A 38 17.76 -16.17 15.68
N LYS A 39 16.63 -16.23 16.41
CA LYS A 39 15.28 -16.26 15.81
C LYS A 39 14.20 -15.55 16.60
N TRP A 40 13.14 -15.22 15.86
CA TRP A 40 11.83 -14.78 16.31
C TRP A 40 10.85 -15.93 16.14
N VAL A 41 10.34 -16.49 17.23
CA VAL A 41 9.42 -17.62 17.18
C VAL A 41 7.97 -17.17 17.23
N ILE A 42 7.20 -17.62 16.25
CA ILE A 42 5.75 -17.48 16.16
C ILE A 42 5.11 -18.79 16.65
N PRO A 43 4.25 -18.77 17.67
CA PRO A 43 3.66 -19.98 18.23
C PRO A 43 2.64 -20.61 17.28
N SER A 44 2.64 -21.93 17.11
CA SER A 44 1.69 -22.64 16.24
C SER A 44 0.65 -23.51 16.97
N LYS A 45 0.77 -23.70 18.30
CA LYS A 45 -0.22 -24.48 19.08
C LYS A 45 -1.64 -23.89 19.06
N LYS A 46 -1.75 -22.57 18.85
CA LYS A 46 -3.01 -21.84 18.80
C LYS A 46 -3.25 -21.29 17.42
N LYS A 47 -4.53 -21.14 17.07
CA LYS A 47 -4.93 -20.39 15.88
C LYS A 47 -4.53 -18.93 16.05
N LEU A 48 -3.76 -18.42 15.10
CA LEU A 48 -3.33 -17.03 15.06
C LEU A 48 -4.12 -16.23 14.03
N TYR A 49 -4.20 -14.93 14.28
CA TYR A 49 -4.89 -13.96 13.45
C TYR A 49 -3.95 -12.83 13.06
N VAL A 50 -4.06 -12.35 11.83
CA VAL A 50 -3.34 -11.16 11.37
C VAL A 50 -4.31 -10.00 11.32
N VAL A 51 -4.02 -8.95 12.10
CA VAL A 51 -4.76 -7.71 12.07
C VAL A 51 -3.98 -6.71 11.23
N THR A 52 -4.57 -6.24 10.14
CA THR A 52 -3.99 -5.20 9.27
C THR A 52 -4.73 -3.89 9.47
N ILE A 53 -3.99 -2.81 9.69
CA ILE A 53 -4.54 -1.48 9.95
C ILE A 53 -4.00 -0.55 8.86
N ILE A 54 -4.90 0.17 8.19
CA ILE A 54 -4.57 1.19 7.19
C ILE A 54 -4.70 2.59 7.82
N SER A 55 -3.78 3.47 7.46
CA SER A 55 -3.80 4.89 7.79
C SER A 55 -3.68 5.69 6.50
N GLN A 56 -4.51 6.72 6.36
CA GLN A 56 -4.50 7.58 5.19
C GLN A 56 -3.26 8.50 5.21
N SER A 57 -2.63 8.63 4.04
CA SER A 57 -1.60 9.63 3.77
C SER A 57 -2.21 10.93 3.25
N SER A 58 -1.53 12.06 3.49
CA SER A 58 -1.94 13.36 2.94
C SER A 58 -1.87 13.39 1.41
N ILE A 59 -3.03 13.48 0.74
CA ILE A 59 -3.08 13.60 -0.74
C ILE A 59 -2.31 14.85 -1.18
N ASP A 60 -2.55 15.99 -0.53
CA ASP A 60 -1.89 17.26 -0.87
C ASP A 60 -0.36 17.20 -0.73
N GLY A 61 0.11 16.56 0.33
CA GLY A 61 1.54 16.35 0.52
C GLY A 61 2.11 15.46 -0.59
N TYR A 62 1.40 14.38 -0.94
CA TYR A 62 1.85 13.48 -2.00
C TYR A 62 1.85 14.09 -3.40
N THR A 63 0.89 14.95 -3.72
CA THR A 63 0.82 15.62 -5.04
C THR A 63 1.99 16.54 -5.32
N THR A 64 2.79 16.90 -4.32
CA THR A 64 4.06 17.61 -4.49
C THR A 64 5.20 16.71 -4.99
N THR A 65 4.92 15.45 -5.32
CA THR A 65 5.94 14.52 -5.82
C THR A 65 6.54 15.02 -7.15
N PRO A 66 7.85 14.82 -7.38
CA PRO A 66 8.86 14.42 -6.40
C PRO A 66 9.31 15.63 -5.58
N SER A 67 9.25 15.54 -4.25
CA SER A 67 9.78 16.58 -3.38
C SER A 67 10.03 16.07 -1.97
N TRP A 68 10.73 16.89 -1.16
CA TRP A 68 10.90 16.64 0.26
C TRP A 68 9.59 16.78 1.03
N ILE A 69 8.63 17.55 0.53
CA ILE A 69 7.29 17.68 1.10
C ILE A 69 6.52 16.36 0.94
N GLN A 70 6.57 15.75 -0.25
CA GLN A 70 5.97 14.42 -0.45
C GLN A 70 6.59 13.40 0.48
N ARG A 71 7.92 13.38 0.60
CA ARG A 71 8.59 12.48 1.53
C ARG A 71 8.15 12.73 2.98
N ALA A 72 8.05 13.98 3.41
CA ALA A 72 7.55 14.32 4.74
C ALA A 72 6.12 13.79 4.97
N ALA A 73 5.24 13.85 3.97
CA ALA A 73 3.89 13.28 4.04
C ALA A 73 3.91 11.74 4.16
N SER A 74 4.81 11.07 3.44
CA SER A 74 5.06 9.63 3.54
C SER A 74 5.55 9.25 4.94
N ASP A 75 6.56 9.97 5.46
CA ASP A 75 7.16 9.72 6.77
C ASP A 75 6.21 10.04 7.93
N ASN A 76 5.36 11.06 7.80
CA ASN A 76 4.35 11.40 8.80
C ASN A 76 3.36 10.23 9.03
N THR A 77 2.88 9.61 7.95
CA THR A 77 1.95 8.48 8.03
C THR A 77 2.62 7.25 8.65
N VAL A 78 3.91 7.05 8.40
CA VAL A 78 4.70 6.00 9.05
C VAL A 78 4.83 6.24 10.56
N ARG A 79 5.07 7.48 10.99
CA ARG A 79 5.14 7.85 12.42
C ARG A 79 3.82 7.62 13.14
N LEU A 80 2.70 7.99 12.50
CA LEU A 80 1.36 7.70 13.01
C LEU A 80 1.15 6.20 13.22
N ASN A 81 1.54 5.41 12.23
CA ASN A 81 1.44 3.96 12.26
C ASN A 81 2.25 3.32 13.40
N ALA A 82 3.43 3.86 13.74
CA ALA A 82 4.21 3.39 14.88
C ALA A 82 3.43 3.56 16.20
N GLY A 83 2.79 4.72 16.41
CA GLY A 83 1.96 4.96 17.58
C GLY A 83 0.72 4.05 17.64
N ILE A 84 0.02 3.89 16.51
CA ILE A 84 -1.14 2.99 16.41
C ILE A 84 -0.74 1.54 16.72
N LEU A 85 0.39 1.09 16.17
CA LEU A 85 0.87 -0.28 16.35
C LEU A 85 1.31 -0.54 17.81
N ALA A 86 1.96 0.42 18.45
CA ALA A 86 2.34 0.32 19.87
C ALA A 86 1.09 0.29 20.77
N ALA A 87 0.16 1.22 20.59
CA ALA A 87 -1.07 1.27 21.37
C ALA A 87 -1.93 0.01 21.20
N THR A 88 -2.02 -0.52 19.97
CA THR A 88 -2.77 -1.76 19.70
C THR A 88 -2.12 -2.97 20.37
N GLN A 89 -0.78 -3.05 20.37
CA GLN A 89 -0.07 -4.12 21.06
C GLN A 89 -0.33 -4.10 22.57
N GLU A 90 -0.22 -2.94 23.22
CA GLU A 90 -0.46 -2.81 24.66
C GLU A 90 -1.92 -3.09 25.03
N PHE A 91 -2.87 -2.65 24.20
CA PHE A 91 -4.27 -2.98 24.37
C PHE A 91 -4.49 -4.51 24.37
N LEU A 92 -3.94 -5.22 23.39
CA LEU A 92 -4.08 -6.68 23.30
C LEU A 92 -3.38 -7.41 24.45
N ARG A 93 -2.18 -6.97 24.86
CA ARG A 93 -1.46 -7.51 26.00
C ARG A 93 -2.23 -7.33 27.31
N THR A 94 -2.86 -6.17 27.49
CA THR A 94 -3.71 -5.88 28.67
C THR A 94 -4.91 -6.83 28.75
N LEU A 95 -5.46 -7.23 27.60
CA LEU A 95 -6.52 -8.23 27.51
C LEU A 95 -6.04 -9.68 27.72
N GLY A 96 -4.73 -9.89 27.91
CA GLY A 96 -4.13 -11.21 28.10
C GLY A 96 -3.78 -11.96 26.81
N TYR A 97 -3.82 -11.28 25.66
CA TYR A 97 -3.48 -11.86 24.36
C TYR A 97 -2.08 -11.48 23.91
N GLN A 98 -1.49 -12.33 23.09
CA GLN A 98 -0.23 -12.05 22.42
C GLN A 98 -0.45 -11.05 21.30
N ALA A 99 0.50 -10.14 21.12
CA ALA A 99 0.53 -9.21 20.01
C ALA A 99 1.97 -9.09 19.52
N MET A 100 2.27 -9.87 18.47
CA MET A 100 3.56 -9.88 17.80
C MET A 100 3.49 -8.92 16.62
N ALA A 101 4.14 -7.78 16.75
CA ALA A 101 4.33 -6.85 15.66
C ALA A 101 5.81 -6.82 15.25
N GLY A 102 6.07 -6.51 13.99
CA GLY A 102 7.41 -6.12 13.56
C GLY A 102 7.45 -4.63 13.22
N HIS A 103 8.52 -4.23 12.53
CA HIS A 103 8.77 -2.84 12.15
C HIS A 103 7.68 -2.22 11.24
N GLU A 104 7.28 -0.97 11.48
CA GLU A 104 6.19 -0.29 10.79
C GLU A 104 6.41 -0.14 9.26
N ARG A 105 7.68 -0.15 8.83
CA ARG A 105 8.11 -0.16 7.41
C ARG A 105 8.40 -1.56 6.87
N ASN A 106 7.38 -2.43 6.86
CA ASN A 106 7.39 -3.79 6.28
C ASN A 106 7.96 -4.88 7.22
N ALA A 107 7.19 -5.16 8.27
CA ALA A 107 7.38 -6.12 9.36
C ALA A 107 7.38 -7.61 8.93
N ILE A 108 6.36 -8.33 9.38
CA ILE A 108 6.20 -9.78 9.41
C ILE A 108 5.93 -10.37 8.01
N GLY A 109 5.80 -9.56 6.96
CA GLY A 109 5.47 -10.02 5.60
C GLY A 109 5.03 -8.87 4.67
N PRO A 110 4.51 -9.17 3.46
CA PRO A 110 4.14 -8.15 2.48
C PRO A 110 2.81 -7.46 2.79
N VAL A 111 2.84 -6.14 2.99
CA VAL A 111 1.64 -5.30 3.26
C VAL A 111 0.51 -5.50 2.24
N PRO A 112 0.74 -5.41 0.92
CA PRO A 112 -0.34 -5.51 -0.05
C PRO A 112 -1.13 -6.82 0.04
N THR A 113 -0.45 -7.94 0.32
CA THR A 113 -1.08 -9.26 0.42
C THR A 113 -2.04 -9.34 1.59
N PHE A 114 -1.61 -8.92 2.78
CA PHE A 114 -2.46 -9.02 3.97
C PHE A 114 -3.62 -8.03 3.93
N ALA A 115 -3.41 -6.83 3.37
CA ALA A 115 -4.50 -5.88 3.15
C ALA A 115 -5.54 -6.42 2.16
N ALA A 116 -5.12 -7.05 1.06
CA ALA A 116 -6.04 -7.66 0.10
C ALA A 116 -6.81 -8.85 0.70
N LEU A 117 -6.12 -9.74 1.43
CA LEU A 117 -6.75 -10.91 2.06
C LEU A 117 -7.73 -10.53 3.18
N SER A 118 -7.50 -9.39 3.85
CA SER A 118 -8.38 -8.85 4.88
C SER A 118 -9.49 -7.93 4.33
N GLY A 119 -9.62 -7.81 3.01
CA GLY A 119 -10.71 -7.05 2.39
C GLY A 119 -10.56 -5.53 2.46
N LEU A 120 -9.37 -5.02 2.76
CA LEU A 120 -9.10 -3.57 2.81
C LEU A 120 -8.96 -2.95 1.40
N GLY A 121 -8.67 -3.77 0.40
CA GLY A 121 -8.44 -3.33 -0.97
C GLY A 121 -8.14 -4.49 -1.91
N GLU A 122 -7.77 -4.17 -3.14
CA GLU A 122 -7.29 -5.14 -4.13
C GLU A 122 -5.85 -4.83 -4.54
N LEU A 123 -5.11 -5.83 -4.99
CA LEU A 123 -3.87 -5.57 -5.69
C LEU A 123 -4.16 -4.82 -6.99
N CYS A 124 -3.28 -3.88 -7.35
CA CYS A 124 -3.40 -3.11 -8.58
C CYS A 124 -2.11 -3.20 -9.43
N ARG A 125 -2.07 -2.50 -10.57
CA ARG A 125 -0.98 -2.55 -11.55
C ARG A 125 0.42 -2.29 -10.98
N ASN A 126 0.57 -1.42 -9.99
CA ASN A 126 1.89 -1.17 -9.38
C ASN A 126 2.24 -2.18 -8.25
N THR A 127 1.53 -3.30 -8.16
CA THR A 127 1.67 -4.37 -7.15
C THR A 127 1.46 -3.88 -5.70
N GLN A 128 0.90 -2.68 -5.50
CA GLN A 128 0.42 -2.22 -4.19
C GLN A 128 -1.04 -2.61 -3.97
N VAL A 129 -1.51 -2.44 -2.74
CA VAL A 129 -2.94 -2.52 -2.43
C VAL A 129 -3.58 -1.16 -2.69
N LEU A 130 -4.64 -1.17 -3.48
CA LEU A 130 -5.47 -0.02 -3.77
C LEU A 130 -6.78 -0.16 -3.00
N THR A 131 -7.15 0.87 -2.25
CA THR A 131 -8.38 0.88 -1.46
C THR A 131 -9.47 1.66 -2.20
N PRO A 132 -10.75 1.26 -2.13
CA PRO A 132 -11.84 2.02 -2.74
C PRO A 132 -11.94 3.46 -2.20
N ASP A 133 -11.74 3.62 -0.89
CA ASP A 133 -11.94 4.91 -0.21
C ASP A 133 -10.78 5.87 -0.46
N TYR A 134 -9.54 5.43 -0.23
CA TYR A 134 -8.36 6.29 -0.20
C TYR A 134 -7.41 6.10 -1.39
N GLY A 135 -7.74 5.21 -2.33
CA GLY A 135 -6.85 4.86 -3.43
C GLY A 135 -5.52 4.31 -2.92
N LEU A 136 -4.41 4.83 -3.46
CA LEU A 136 -3.05 4.46 -3.05
C LEU A 136 -2.50 5.34 -1.91
N MET A 137 -3.29 6.29 -1.39
CA MET A 137 -2.86 7.20 -0.33
C MET A 137 -3.05 6.59 1.04
N ILE A 138 -2.48 5.40 1.21
CA ILE A 138 -2.53 4.64 2.44
C ILE A 138 -1.14 4.11 2.78
N ARG A 139 -0.90 3.96 4.07
CA ARG A 139 0.14 3.11 4.63
C ARG A 139 -0.52 2.12 5.56
N ALA A 140 0.05 0.93 5.69
CA ALA A 140 -0.53 -0.07 6.59
C ALA A 140 0.52 -0.76 7.44
N VAL A 141 0.10 -1.09 8.65
CA VAL A 141 0.81 -1.94 9.60
C VAL A 141 0.01 -3.19 9.86
N ARG A 142 0.68 -4.21 10.40
CA ARG A 142 0.01 -5.42 10.83
C ARG A 142 0.71 -6.07 12.00
N LEU A 143 -0.06 -6.85 12.76
CA LEU A 143 0.41 -7.67 13.87
C LEU A 143 -0.23 -9.06 13.80
N ILE A 144 0.42 -10.02 14.44
CA ILE A 144 -0.12 -11.36 14.70
C ILE A 144 -0.61 -11.40 16.14
N THR A 145 -1.78 -11.99 16.37
CA THR A 145 -2.36 -12.17 17.70
C THR A 145 -3.03 -13.54 17.86
N ASP A 146 -3.14 -14.02 19.09
CA ASP A 146 -3.96 -15.19 19.46
C ASP A 146 -5.35 -14.80 20.00
N LEU A 147 -5.73 -13.52 19.95
CA LEU A 147 -7.10 -13.06 20.18
C LEU A 147 -8.03 -13.70 19.13
N PRO A 148 -9.06 -14.46 19.53
CA PRO A 148 -10.04 -14.99 18.59
C PRO A 148 -10.81 -13.86 17.90
N LEU A 149 -10.64 -13.74 16.59
CA LEU A 149 -11.31 -12.73 15.76
C LEU A 149 -12.15 -13.40 14.66
N ALA A 150 -13.19 -12.71 14.21
CA ALA A 150 -13.91 -13.08 13.00
C ALA A 150 -13.11 -12.60 11.77
N PRO A 151 -12.67 -13.50 10.86
CA PRO A 151 -11.94 -13.08 9.67
C PRO A 151 -12.83 -12.26 8.73
N THR A 152 -12.29 -11.18 8.19
CA THR A 152 -12.89 -10.48 7.06
C THR A 152 -12.63 -11.24 5.76
N LYS A 153 -13.44 -10.96 4.73
CA LYS A 153 -13.29 -11.57 3.41
C LYS A 153 -12.62 -10.59 2.44
N PRO A 154 -11.84 -11.08 1.46
CA PRO A 154 -11.41 -10.26 0.33
C PRO A 154 -12.61 -9.60 -0.36
N ILE A 155 -12.37 -8.45 -0.99
CA ILE A 155 -13.38 -7.68 -1.73
C ILE A 155 -13.14 -7.75 -3.24
N ASP A 156 -14.18 -7.46 -4.01
CA ASP A 156 -14.10 -7.13 -5.44
C ASP A 156 -14.72 -5.74 -5.63
N ALA A 157 -13.85 -4.74 -5.76
CA ALA A 157 -14.18 -3.36 -6.05
C ALA A 157 -13.85 -2.97 -7.50
N GLY A 158 -13.70 -3.95 -8.39
CA GLY A 158 -13.39 -3.78 -9.81
C GLY A 158 -12.02 -3.16 -10.10
N ILE A 159 -11.16 -3.03 -9.09
CA ILE A 159 -9.83 -2.42 -9.23
C ILE A 159 -8.97 -3.26 -10.16
N TRP A 160 -8.98 -4.58 -9.98
CA TRP A 160 -8.21 -5.48 -10.84
C TRP A 160 -8.62 -5.32 -12.30
N ARG A 161 -9.93 -5.30 -12.58
CA ARG A 161 -10.50 -5.09 -13.93
C ARG A 161 -10.09 -3.75 -14.51
N PHE A 162 -10.23 -2.66 -13.74
CA PHE A 162 -9.84 -1.32 -14.17
C PHE A 162 -8.35 -1.21 -14.51
N CYS A 163 -7.49 -1.91 -13.76
CA CYS A 163 -6.05 -1.88 -13.98
C CYS A 163 -5.63 -2.44 -15.34
N HIS A 164 -6.39 -3.36 -15.94
CA HIS A 164 -6.11 -3.88 -17.30
C HIS A 164 -6.16 -2.77 -18.35
N ASP A 165 -7.13 -1.86 -18.24
CA ASP A 165 -7.36 -0.85 -19.27
C ASP A 165 -6.71 0.50 -18.96
N CYS A 166 -6.45 0.81 -17.69
CA CYS A 166 -6.02 2.15 -17.28
C CYS A 166 -4.55 2.47 -17.61
N ALA A 167 -3.61 1.67 -17.11
CA ALA A 167 -2.15 1.85 -17.26
C ALA A 167 -1.53 3.22 -16.87
N LYS A 168 -2.31 4.19 -16.38
CA LYS A 168 -1.84 5.56 -16.08
C LYS A 168 -0.66 5.65 -15.10
N CYS A 169 -0.60 4.75 -14.13
CA CYS A 169 0.54 4.68 -13.20
C CYS A 169 1.85 4.21 -13.87
N SER A 170 1.74 3.47 -14.98
CA SER A 170 2.86 3.05 -15.82
C SER A 170 3.34 4.19 -16.72
N GLU A 171 2.41 4.95 -17.29
CA GLU A 171 2.67 6.17 -18.08
C GLU A 171 3.41 7.22 -17.23
N ALA A 172 2.97 7.43 -16.00
CA ALA A 172 3.62 8.35 -15.05
C ALA A 172 4.95 7.84 -14.47
N CYS A 173 5.36 6.60 -14.78
CA CYS A 173 6.57 6.02 -14.20
C CYS A 173 7.82 6.49 -14.96
N VAL A 174 8.50 7.48 -14.41
CA VAL A 174 9.72 8.09 -15.00
C VAL A 174 10.89 7.12 -15.23
N SER A 175 10.88 5.96 -14.57
CA SER A 175 11.89 4.91 -14.76
C SER A 175 11.38 3.67 -15.48
N GLN A 176 10.12 3.69 -15.92
CA GLN A 176 9.49 2.58 -16.64
C GLN A 176 9.64 1.25 -15.88
N ALA A 177 9.45 1.33 -14.55
CA ALA A 177 9.54 0.19 -13.65
C ALA A 177 8.23 -0.60 -13.56
N ILE A 178 7.10 0.03 -13.91
CA ILE A 178 5.78 -0.59 -13.93
C ILE A 178 5.52 -1.10 -15.36
N PRO A 179 5.01 -2.32 -15.56
CA PRO A 179 4.67 -2.82 -16.89
C PRO A 179 3.47 -2.11 -17.52
N HIS A 180 3.57 -1.84 -18.83
CA HIS A 180 2.47 -1.29 -19.65
C HIS A 180 1.51 -2.36 -20.17
N ASP A 181 1.90 -3.65 -20.12
CA ASP A 181 1.12 -4.75 -20.65
C ASP A 181 -0.30 -4.78 -20.11
N LYS A 182 -1.29 -5.00 -20.99
CA LYS A 182 -2.68 -5.12 -20.58
C LYS A 182 -2.83 -6.21 -19.52
N GLU A 183 -2.31 -7.40 -19.82
CA GLU A 183 -2.44 -8.57 -18.96
C GLU A 183 -1.31 -8.67 -17.91
N PRO A 184 -1.62 -9.08 -16.67
CA PRO A 184 -0.61 -9.41 -15.67
C PRO A 184 0.03 -10.77 -15.98
N SER A 185 1.24 -11.00 -15.46
CA SER A 185 2.00 -12.22 -15.71
C SER A 185 2.14 -13.10 -14.46
N TRP A 186 2.35 -14.40 -14.67
CA TRP A 186 2.86 -15.32 -13.66
C TRP A 186 4.40 -15.35 -13.63
N ASP A 187 5.03 -14.88 -14.71
CA ASP A 187 6.47 -14.93 -14.90
C ASP A 187 7.17 -13.88 -14.05
N VAL A 188 8.08 -14.35 -13.21
CA VAL A 188 8.80 -13.50 -12.26
C VAL A 188 10.03 -12.92 -12.95
N PRO A 189 10.14 -11.59 -13.09
CA PRO A 189 11.21 -10.98 -13.89
C PRO A 189 12.58 -10.96 -13.19
N GLY A 190 12.65 -11.27 -11.89
CA GLY A 190 13.92 -11.31 -11.16
C GLY A 190 13.77 -11.72 -9.69
N GLY A 191 14.89 -12.02 -9.03
CA GLY A 191 14.95 -12.54 -7.65
C GLY A 191 14.45 -11.57 -6.56
N TRP A 192 14.18 -10.32 -6.91
CA TRP A 192 13.58 -9.32 -6.01
C TRP A 192 12.04 -9.36 -5.98
N ASN A 193 11.41 -10.22 -6.78
CA ASN A 193 9.95 -10.41 -6.80
C ASN A 193 9.58 -11.81 -6.31
N ASN A 194 8.65 -11.90 -5.37
CA ASN A 194 8.18 -13.21 -4.88
C ASN A 194 7.30 -13.92 -5.93
N PRO A 195 7.53 -15.22 -6.20
CA PRO A 195 6.71 -16.04 -7.11
C PRO A 195 5.32 -16.35 -6.53
N GLY A 196 4.53 -17.15 -7.26
CA GLY A 196 3.26 -17.73 -6.75
C GLY A 196 2.01 -16.85 -6.90
N LYS A 197 2.11 -15.75 -7.65
CA LYS A 197 1.01 -14.82 -7.90
C LYS A 197 1.00 -14.31 -9.35
N LYS A 198 -0.19 -14.06 -9.89
CA LYS A 198 -0.37 -13.36 -11.16
C LYS A 198 -0.46 -11.86 -10.86
N VAL A 199 0.50 -11.05 -11.31
CA VAL A 199 0.54 -9.59 -11.11
C VAL A 199 1.27 -8.91 -12.26
N TRP A 200 1.14 -7.58 -12.37
CA TRP A 200 2.06 -6.78 -13.15
C TRP A 200 3.33 -6.57 -12.33
N TYR A 201 4.32 -7.45 -12.52
CA TYR A 201 5.54 -7.42 -11.74
C TYR A 201 6.31 -6.11 -11.97
N VAL A 202 6.34 -5.27 -10.94
CA VAL A 202 7.15 -4.06 -10.92
C VAL A 202 8.62 -4.44 -10.82
N ASN A 203 9.45 -3.86 -11.69
CA ASN A 203 10.89 -3.91 -11.59
C ASN A 203 11.34 -3.11 -10.36
N ALA A 204 11.45 -3.80 -9.22
CA ALA A 204 11.72 -3.17 -7.93
C ALA A 204 13.10 -2.51 -7.87
N VAL A 205 14.08 -3.01 -8.64
CA VAL A 205 15.42 -2.43 -8.74
C VAL A 205 15.34 -1.06 -9.39
N LYS A 206 14.73 -0.95 -10.58
CA LYS A 206 14.53 0.35 -11.25
C LYS A 206 13.76 1.33 -10.36
N CYS A 207 12.66 0.87 -9.76
CA CYS A 207 11.86 1.67 -8.84
C CYS A 207 12.69 2.18 -7.66
N GLN A 208 13.43 1.31 -6.97
CA GLN A 208 14.25 1.69 -5.83
C GLN A 208 15.39 2.63 -6.21
N SER A 209 16.13 2.34 -7.29
CA SER A 209 17.19 3.23 -7.79
C SER A 209 16.66 4.63 -8.09
N THR A 210 15.47 4.72 -8.70
CA THR A 210 14.83 6.02 -8.97
C THR A 210 14.48 6.77 -7.70
N ARG A 211 13.93 6.07 -6.69
CA ARG A 211 13.63 6.67 -5.40
C ARG A 211 14.91 7.26 -4.79
N GLU A 212 15.99 6.50 -4.76
CA GLU A 212 17.28 6.94 -4.21
C GLU A 212 17.87 8.15 -4.95
N MET A 213 17.68 8.27 -6.27
CA MET A 213 18.13 9.43 -7.06
C MET A 213 17.27 10.68 -6.86
N LEU A 214 16.01 10.51 -6.44
CA LEU A 214 15.11 11.60 -6.08
C LEU A 214 15.27 11.94 -4.59
N THR A 215 14.19 12.03 -3.83
CA THR A 215 14.22 12.41 -2.42
C THR A 215 14.32 11.20 -1.49
N ARG A 216 14.91 10.07 -1.92
CA ARG A 216 14.74 8.70 -1.36
C ARG A 216 13.29 8.30 -1.09
N ASP A 217 12.38 8.94 -1.80
CA ASP A 217 11.02 8.49 -2.01
C ASP A 217 10.58 8.93 -3.42
N CYS A 218 9.41 8.46 -3.83
CA CYS A 218 8.73 8.89 -5.03
C CYS A 218 7.22 8.76 -4.73
N GLY A 219 6.37 9.22 -5.62
CA GLY A 219 4.93 9.00 -5.47
C GLY A 219 4.16 9.06 -6.77
N LEU A 220 4.84 9.17 -7.91
CA LEU A 220 4.23 9.47 -9.20
C LEU A 220 3.15 8.45 -9.59
N CYS A 221 3.44 7.17 -9.45
CA CYS A 221 2.46 6.12 -9.72
C CYS A 221 1.25 6.16 -8.77
N MET A 222 1.44 6.67 -7.55
CA MET A 222 0.39 6.76 -6.54
C MET A 222 -0.51 7.98 -6.76
N THR A 223 0.06 9.12 -7.14
CA THR A 223 -0.68 10.36 -7.45
C THR A 223 -1.36 10.34 -8.81
N ALA A 224 -0.76 9.66 -9.80
CA ALA A 224 -1.36 9.46 -11.12
C ALA A 224 -2.64 8.61 -11.09
N CYS A 225 -2.82 7.79 -10.06
CA CYS A 225 -3.91 6.81 -10.02
C CYS A 225 -5.30 7.49 -10.02
N VAL A 226 -6.21 6.98 -10.85
CA VAL A 226 -7.60 7.45 -10.96
C VAL A 226 -8.37 7.31 -9.64
N TYR A 227 -8.03 6.33 -8.80
CA TYR A 227 -8.65 6.15 -7.49
C TYR A 227 -8.10 7.09 -6.41
N THR A 228 -6.93 7.69 -6.64
CA THR A 228 -6.26 8.59 -5.70
C THR A 228 -6.69 10.03 -5.94
N LYS A 229 -7.93 10.36 -5.58
CA LYS A 229 -8.49 11.71 -5.73
C LYS A 229 -9.10 12.18 -4.43
N LYS A 230 -9.13 13.50 -4.24
CA LYS A 230 -9.82 14.12 -3.11
C LYS A 230 -11.33 13.90 -3.29
N ASP A 231 -12.01 13.47 -2.24
CA ASP A 231 -13.46 13.22 -2.26
C ASP A 231 -14.29 14.51 -2.09
N TYR A 232 -13.84 15.62 -2.71
CA TYR A 232 -14.53 16.92 -2.61
C TYR A 232 -15.78 16.99 -3.47
N ALA A 233 -15.84 16.20 -4.55
CA ALA A 233 -16.99 16.13 -5.45
C ALA A 233 -17.65 14.75 -5.34
N GLY A 234 -18.96 14.73 -5.05
CA GLY A 234 -19.72 13.47 -4.92
C GLY A 234 -19.69 12.57 -6.16
N ILE A 235 -19.33 13.13 -7.33
CA ILE A 235 -19.13 12.40 -8.58
C ILE A 235 -18.06 11.31 -8.46
N HIS A 236 -17.02 11.50 -7.64
CA HIS A 236 -15.96 10.50 -7.48
C HIS A 236 -16.50 9.20 -6.84
N LYS A 237 -17.54 9.27 -6.00
CA LYS A 237 -18.20 8.07 -5.46
C LYS A 237 -18.98 7.32 -6.53
N ILE A 238 -19.67 8.04 -7.41
CA ILE A 238 -20.42 7.46 -8.53
C ILE A 238 -19.47 6.80 -9.53
N VAL A 239 -18.37 7.47 -9.86
CA VAL A 239 -17.32 6.93 -10.74
C VAL A 239 -16.73 5.65 -10.14
N LYS A 240 -16.31 5.67 -8.87
CA LYS A 240 -15.75 4.49 -8.18
C LYS A 240 -16.76 3.33 -8.12
N SER A 241 -18.02 3.61 -7.82
CA SER A 241 -19.09 2.61 -7.82
C SER A 241 -19.32 2.02 -9.21
N THR A 242 -19.33 2.86 -10.25
CA THR A 242 -19.53 2.40 -11.64
C THR A 242 -18.35 1.56 -12.12
N ILE A 243 -17.12 1.98 -11.86
CA ILE A 243 -15.91 1.20 -12.19
C ILE A 243 -15.92 -0.14 -11.46
N SER A 244 -16.43 -0.17 -10.22
CA SER A 244 -16.46 -1.40 -9.44
C SER A 244 -17.34 -2.49 -10.06
N THR A 245 -18.39 -2.12 -10.79
CA THR A 245 -19.35 -3.07 -11.37
C THR A 245 -19.26 -3.19 -12.88
N THR A 246 -18.75 -2.16 -13.59
CA THR A 246 -18.93 -2.02 -15.04
C THR A 246 -17.64 -1.59 -15.73
N GLY A 247 -16.91 -2.56 -16.28
CA GLY A 247 -15.64 -2.32 -16.99
C GLY A 247 -15.77 -1.57 -18.33
N LEU A 248 -16.98 -1.50 -18.90
CA LEU A 248 -17.21 -0.88 -20.22
C LEU A 248 -16.76 0.59 -20.30
N PHE A 249 -16.81 1.30 -19.18
CA PHE A 249 -16.48 2.72 -19.10
C PHE A 249 -15.06 3.00 -18.61
N ASN A 250 -14.21 1.97 -18.45
CA ASN A 250 -12.87 2.14 -17.90
C ASN A 250 -12.03 3.15 -18.69
N GLY A 251 -12.01 3.03 -20.01
CA GLY A 251 -11.29 3.96 -20.90
C GLY A 251 -11.85 5.37 -20.86
N PHE A 252 -13.18 5.51 -20.76
CA PHE A 252 -13.84 6.82 -20.61
C PHE A 252 -13.41 7.52 -19.32
N PHE A 253 -13.46 6.82 -18.18
CA PHE A 253 -13.06 7.39 -16.90
C PHE A 253 -11.56 7.68 -16.81
N LYS A 254 -10.71 6.85 -17.42
CA LYS A 254 -9.28 7.17 -17.59
C LYS A 254 -9.11 8.49 -18.34
N ASN A 255 -9.72 8.62 -19.52
CA ASN A 255 -9.58 9.80 -20.36
C ASN A 255 -10.13 11.05 -19.66
N MET A 256 -11.24 10.95 -18.92
CA MET A 256 -11.71 12.06 -18.08
C MET A 256 -10.64 12.47 -17.05
N ASP A 257 -10.04 11.50 -16.34
CA ASP A 257 -8.99 11.78 -15.36
C ASP A 257 -7.83 12.57 -15.97
N ASP A 258 -7.45 12.25 -17.21
CA ASP A 258 -6.42 12.95 -17.98
C ASP A 258 -6.87 14.37 -18.36
N GLN A 259 -8.09 14.53 -18.88
CA GLN A 259 -8.63 15.83 -19.31
C GLN A 259 -8.82 16.82 -18.15
N PHE A 260 -9.16 16.34 -16.95
CA PHE A 260 -9.25 17.18 -15.75
C PHE A 260 -7.87 17.51 -15.14
N GLY A 261 -6.77 17.06 -15.77
CA GLY A 261 -5.41 17.31 -15.27
C GLY A 261 -5.13 16.59 -13.95
N TYR A 262 -5.90 15.55 -13.61
CA TYR A 262 -5.65 14.83 -12.38
C TYR A 262 -4.49 13.85 -12.56
N GLY A 263 -3.43 14.04 -11.79
CA GLY A 263 -2.29 13.13 -11.81
C GLY A 263 -0.99 13.89 -11.70
N THR A 264 0.01 13.42 -12.43
CA THR A 264 1.32 14.03 -12.50
C THR A 264 1.63 14.34 -13.96
N GLU A 265 2.19 15.53 -14.21
CA GLU A 265 2.76 15.92 -15.50
C GLU A 265 4.00 15.08 -15.88
N PHE A 266 4.61 14.40 -14.90
CA PHE A 266 5.79 13.58 -15.11
C PHE A 266 5.51 12.25 -15.81
N GLY A 267 6.47 11.85 -16.64
CA GLY A 267 6.56 10.60 -17.38
C GLY A 267 7.98 10.40 -17.93
N PRO A 268 8.21 9.54 -18.93
CA PRO A 268 9.53 9.38 -19.55
C PRO A 268 10.09 10.69 -20.13
N ASP A 269 9.22 11.51 -20.71
CA ASP A 269 9.59 12.72 -21.47
C ASP A 269 9.63 13.99 -20.62
N HIS A 270 8.87 14.03 -19.52
CA HIS A 270 8.94 15.07 -18.50
C HIS A 270 9.37 14.40 -17.20
N ASN A 271 10.67 14.41 -16.94
CA ASN A 271 11.34 13.50 -16.03
C ASN A 271 12.17 14.28 -15.00
N PRO A 272 11.87 14.15 -13.70
CA PRO A 272 12.62 14.83 -12.66
C PRO A 272 14.08 14.36 -12.54
N LEU A 273 14.43 13.19 -13.09
CA LEU A 273 15.82 12.76 -13.20
C LEU A 273 16.62 13.54 -14.25
N GLN A 274 15.94 14.28 -15.13
CA GLN A 274 16.52 15.13 -16.17
C GLN A 274 16.49 16.62 -15.81
N GLY A 275 15.99 16.97 -14.61
CA GLY A 275 15.92 18.35 -14.13
C GLY A 275 14.53 18.98 -14.20
N ASP A 276 13.48 18.23 -14.54
CA ASP A 276 12.10 18.74 -14.49
C ASP A 276 11.61 18.86 -13.04
N PHE A 277 11.20 20.06 -12.64
CA PHE A 277 10.76 20.36 -11.28
C PHE A 277 9.23 20.45 -11.20
N ASN A 278 8.65 19.99 -10.09
CA ASN A 278 7.24 20.21 -9.80
C ASN A 278 7.08 21.62 -9.21
N GLU A 279 6.83 22.61 -10.07
CA GLU A 279 6.65 24.01 -9.64
C GLU A 279 5.43 24.17 -8.72
N GLY A 280 4.38 23.35 -8.92
CA GLY A 280 3.20 23.33 -8.07
C GLY A 280 3.44 22.84 -6.63
N ALA A 281 4.64 22.37 -6.30
CA ALA A 281 5.01 22.01 -4.93
C ALA A 281 5.08 23.22 -3.99
N GLU A 282 5.37 24.43 -4.51
CA GLU A 282 5.49 25.65 -3.71
C GLU A 282 4.17 26.06 -3.05
N ASP A 283 3.06 25.85 -3.77
CA ASP A 283 1.70 26.12 -3.28
C ASP A 283 1.35 25.37 -2.00
N PHE A 284 2.08 24.30 -1.67
CA PHE A 284 1.85 23.54 -0.44
C PHE A 284 1.90 24.43 0.81
N TRP A 285 2.81 25.40 0.86
CA TRP A 285 3.04 26.21 2.07
C TRP A 285 1.93 27.22 2.35
N VAL A 286 1.13 27.56 1.35
CA VAL A 286 -0.01 28.48 1.49
C VAL A 286 -1.34 27.76 1.67
N LYS A 287 -1.35 26.42 1.63
CA LYS A 287 -2.56 25.61 1.86
C LYS A 287 -2.94 25.56 3.34
N ASN A 288 -4.22 25.76 3.62
CA ASN A 288 -4.78 25.46 4.94
C ASN A 288 -5.09 23.96 5.04
N MET A 289 -4.20 23.22 5.69
CA MET A 289 -4.26 21.76 5.77
C MET A 289 -4.81 21.29 7.13
N PRO A 290 -5.66 20.25 7.16
CA PRO A 290 -6.08 19.63 8.42
C PRO A 290 -4.90 18.93 9.10
N GLN A 291 -5.07 18.57 10.38
CA GLN A 291 -4.06 17.83 11.14
C GLN A 291 -3.64 16.55 10.40
N PHE A 292 -2.32 16.31 10.32
CA PHE A 292 -1.71 15.22 9.54
C PHE A 292 -1.99 15.24 8.03
N GLY A 293 -2.61 16.30 7.50
CA GLY A 293 -3.02 16.43 6.11
C GLY A 293 -4.14 15.47 5.72
N VAL A 294 -4.89 14.97 6.70
CA VAL A 294 -6.01 14.05 6.52
C VAL A 294 -7.29 14.72 7.01
N ASN A 295 -8.35 14.65 6.22
CA ASN A 295 -9.65 15.19 6.63
C ASN A 295 -10.29 14.28 7.68
N SER A 296 -10.14 14.63 8.96
CA SER A 296 -10.69 13.89 10.11
C SER A 296 -12.22 13.90 10.16
N MET A 297 -12.91 14.73 9.37
CA MET A 297 -14.37 14.82 9.35
C MET A 297 -15.05 13.67 8.58
N ILE A 298 -14.29 12.83 7.86
CA ILE A 298 -14.87 11.70 7.11
C ILE A 298 -15.36 10.60 8.05
N GLY A 299 -14.64 10.33 9.15
CA GLY A 299 -15.01 9.31 10.13
C GLY A 299 -16.14 9.69 11.10
N LEU A 300 -16.51 10.97 11.16
CA LEU A 300 -17.60 11.48 12.01
C LEU A 300 -18.96 11.49 11.30
N LYS A 301 -19.01 11.34 9.97
CA LYS A 301 -20.27 11.37 9.20
C LYS A 301 -21.08 10.07 9.28
N ASN A 302 -20.47 8.99 9.80
CA ASN A 302 -21.09 7.67 9.94
C ASN A 302 -21.24 7.25 11.42
N ARG A 303 -21.25 8.21 12.36
CA ARG A 303 -21.64 7.97 13.77
C ARG A 303 -23.00 8.60 14.04
#